data_AF-A0A950XKN6-F1
#
_entry.id   AF-A0A950XKN6-F1
#
_cell.length_a   1.000
_cell.length_b   1.000
_cell.length_c   1.000
_cell.angle_alpha   90.00
_cell.angle_beta   90.00
_cell.angle_gamma   90.00
#
_symmetry.space_group_name_H-M   'P 1'
#
loop_
_entity.id
_entity.type
_entity.pdbx_description
1 polymer ?
#
loop_
_entity_poly.entity_id
_entity_poly.type
_entity_poly.pdbx_seq_one_letter_code
_entity_poly.pdbx_strand_id
1 'polypeptide(L)'
;MNDVAVIGVGLHPFGRFEGKSAMEMGADAIQLALADAGVEWKDIQFAVGGSWTVANPDAIVSLVGLTGIPFTDVFNACATAASTTQVCADTIRLGDYDVGIAVGMDKHPRGAFTENPALVGMPTWYAENGQYLTT
;
A
#
# COMPACT_ATOMS: atom_id res chain seq x y z
N MET A 1 -10.72 18.70 16.90
CA MET A 1 -10.48 17.43 16.19
C MET A 1 -11.00 17.66 14.79
N ASN A 2 -10.14 17.59 13.78
CA ASN A 2 -10.56 17.84 12.40
C ASN A 2 -11.38 16.65 11.89
N ASP A 3 -12.41 16.93 11.10
CA ASP A 3 -13.08 15.90 10.31
C ASP A 3 -12.21 15.58 9.10
N VAL A 4 -12.19 14.31 8.72
CA VAL A 4 -11.37 13.80 7.62
C VAL A 4 -12.30 13.15 6.61
N ALA A 5 -12.04 13.41 5.33
CA ALA A 5 -12.80 12.84 4.22
C ALA A 5 -11.85 12.20 3.20
N VAL A 6 -12.32 11.12 2.56
CA VAL A 6 -11.68 10.58 1.37
C VAL A 6 -12.18 11.39 0.18
N ILE A 7 -11.28 12.10 -0.49
CA ILE A 7 -11.62 12.98 -1.62
C ILE A 7 -11.36 12.35 -2.99
N GLY A 8 -10.65 11.21 -3.04
CA GLY A 8 -10.46 10.44 -4.27
C GLY A 8 -9.98 9.02 -3.98
N VAL A 9 -10.25 8.11 -4.92
CA VAL A 9 -9.85 6.70 -4.85
C VAL A 9 -9.27 6.23 -6.18
N GLY A 10 -8.32 5.29 -6.11
CA GLY A 10 -7.67 4.75 -7.29
C GLY A 10 -7.28 3.29 -7.08
N LEU A 11 -7.48 2.49 -8.12
CA LEU A 11 -7.19 1.06 -8.09
C LEU A 11 -6.68 0.62 -9.46
N HIS A 12 -5.45 0.12 -9.50
CA HIS A 12 -5.04 -0.71 -10.63
C HIS A 12 -5.86 -2.02 -10.58
N PRO A 13 -6.52 -2.44 -11.69
CA PRO A 13 -7.38 -3.61 -11.68
C PRO A 13 -6.69 -4.84 -11.11
N PHE A 14 -7.43 -5.67 -10.38
CA PHE A 14 -6.91 -6.93 -9.86
C PHE A 14 -6.77 -7.94 -11.01
N GLY A 15 -5.63 -8.63 -11.06
CA GLY A 15 -5.35 -9.53 -12.17
C GLY A 15 -3.90 -9.99 -12.25
N ARG A 16 -3.57 -10.62 -13.37
CA ARG A 16 -2.22 -11.11 -13.67
C ARG A 16 -1.61 -10.23 -14.75
N PHE A 17 -0.59 -9.47 -14.37
CA PHE A 17 0.07 -8.50 -15.25
C PHE A 17 1.54 -8.90 -15.39
N GLU A 18 1.87 -9.52 -16.51
CA GLU A 18 3.26 -9.83 -16.85
C GLU A 18 4.00 -8.53 -17.21
N GLY A 19 5.28 -8.44 -16.86
CA GLY A 19 6.10 -7.25 -17.14
C GLY A 19 5.86 -6.02 -16.27
N LYS A 20 4.78 -5.96 -15.47
CA LYS A 20 4.48 -4.81 -14.58
C LYS A 20 4.71 -5.11 -13.10
N SER A 21 5.63 -4.43 -12.45
CA SER A 21 5.96 -4.58 -11.02
C SER A 21 4.83 -4.13 -10.09
N ALA A 22 4.88 -4.53 -8.82
CA ALA A 22 3.97 -4.02 -7.79
C ALA A 22 4.06 -2.48 -7.67
N MET A 23 5.28 -1.93 -7.78
CA MET A 23 5.53 -0.49 -7.75
C MET A 23 4.82 0.24 -8.88
N GLU A 24 4.90 -0.27 -10.12
CA GLU A 24 4.23 0.36 -11.26
C GLU A 24 2.70 0.24 -11.15
N MET A 25 2.16 -0.85 -10.61
CA MET A 25 0.73 -0.96 -10.33
C MET A 25 0.28 -0.02 -9.21
N GLY A 26 1.10 0.17 -8.17
CA GLY A 26 0.88 1.17 -7.14
C GLY A 26 0.91 2.59 -7.70
N ALA A 27 1.82 2.88 -8.62
CA ALA A 27 1.93 4.20 -9.25
C ALA A 27 0.69 4.52 -10.09
N ASP A 28 0.18 3.55 -10.86
CA ASP A 28 -1.11 3.68 -11.55
C ASP A 28 -2.25 3.98 -10.56
N ALA A 29 -2.32 3.26 -9.45
CA ALA A 29 -3.37 3.47 -8.44
C ALA A 29 -3.28 4.88 -7.83
N ILE A 30 -2.08 5.39 -7.56
CA ILE A 30 -1.85 6.77 -7.11
C ILE A 30 -2.36 7.76 -8.15
N GLN A 31 -1.98 7.62 -9.42
CA GLN A 31 -2.41 8.54 -10.47
C GLN A 31 -3.93 8.56 -10.66
N LEU A 32 -4.59 7.40 -10.55
CA LEU A 32 -6.05 7.30 -10.59
C LEU A 32 -6.71 8.00 -9.40
N ALA A 33 -6.16 7.85 -8.18
CA ALA A 33 -6.67 8.51 -6.98
C ALA A 33 -6.53 10.03 -7.04
N LEU A 34 -5.38 10.51 -7.54
CA LEU A 34 -5.13 11.94 -7.76
C LEU A 34 -6.11 12.53 -8.78
N ALA A 35 -6.34 11.81 -9.89
CA ALA A 35 -7.28 12.22 -10.93
C ALA A 35 -8.73 12.27 -10.40
N ASP A 36 -9.17 11.30 -9.61
CA ASP A 36 -10.49 11.26 -8.98
C ASP A 36 -10.68 12.41 -7.97
N ALA A 37 -9.62 12.74 -7.22
CA ALA A 37 -9.60 13.86 -6.29
C ALA A 37 -9.47 15.24 -6.96
N GLY A 38 -9.08 15.30 -8.24
CA GLY A 38 -8.84 16.55 -8.95
C GLY A 38 -7.61 17.34 -8.45
N VAL A 39 -6.61 16.64 -7.90
CA VAL A 39 -5.35 17.23 -7.39
C VAL A 39 -4.13 16.65 -8.09
N GLU A 40 -2.98 17.29 -7.96
CA GLU A 40 -1.71 16.83 -8.51
C GLU A 40 -0.81 16.25 -7.41
N TRP A 41 0.17 15.41 -7.80
CA TRP A 41 1.10 14.80 -6.84
C TRP A 41 1.84 15.82 -5.96
N LYS A 42 2.14 17.00 -6.50
CA LYS A 42 2.80 18.10 -5.77
C LYS A 42 1.94 18.72 -4.66
N ASP A 43 0.63 18.46 -4.68
CA ASP A 43 -0.32 18.96 -3.68
C ASP A 43 -0.39 18.03 -2.45
N ILE A 44 0.10 16.78 -2.60
CA ILE A 44 0.23 15.82 -1.49
C ILE A 44 1.35 16.29 -0.57
N GLN A 45 1.08 16.32 0.74
CA GLN A 45 2.03 16.81 1.74
C GLN A 45 2.75 15.67 2.48
N PHE A 46 2.16 14.48 2.50
CA PHE A 46 2.75 13.28 3.08
C PHE A 46 2.11 12.02 2.47
N ALA A 47 2.80 10.90 2.59
CA ALA A 47 2.31 9.61 2.12
C ALA A 47 2.46 8.54 3.21
N VAL A 48 1.54 7.57 3.18
CA VAL A 48 1.61 6.37 3.99
C VAL A 48 1.43 5.18 3.05
N GLY A 49 2.35 4.23 3.09
CA GLY A 49 2.29 3.09 2.20
C GLY A 49 2.63 1.78 2.86
N GLY A 50 2.36 0.68 2.16
CA GLY A 50 2.67 -0.63 2.68
C GLY A 50 2.57 -1.72 1.63
N SER A 51 3.31 -2.78 1.85
CA SER A 51 3.36 -3.95 0.99
C SER A 51 3.80 -5.17 1.78
N TRP A 52 3.32 -6.34 1.37
CA TRP A 52 3.88 -7.61 1.79
C TRP A 52 5.06 -8.03 0.91
N THR A 53 4.98 -7.76 -0.39
CA THR A 53 5.89 -8.28 -1.43
C THR A 53 6.98 -7.30 -1.84
N VAL A 54 6.89 -6.04 -1.40
CA VAL A 54 7.85 -4.98 -1.68
C VAL A 54 8.53 -4.58 -0.36
N ALA A 55 9.86 -4.71 -0.31
CA ALA A 55 10.63 -4.46 0.90
C ALA A 55 10.70 -2.97 1.29
N ASN A 56 10.64 -2.07 0.31
CA ASN A 56 10.73 -0.62 0.48
C ASN A 56 9.62 0.10 -0.32
N PRO A 57 8.35 0.05 0.14
CA PRO A 57 7.22 0.63 -0.57
C PRO A 57 7.37 2.13 -0.87
N ASP A 58 8.02 2.87 0.02
CA ASP A 58 8.35 4.29 -0.12
C ASP A 58 9.06 4.64 -1.43
N ALA A 59 9.88 3.74 -1.99
CA ALA A 59 10.60 3.97 -3.24
C ALA A 59 9.68 4.16 -4.46
N ILE A 60 8.37 3.91 -4.33
CA ILE A 60 7.36 4.28 -5.33
C ILE A 60 7.40 5.77 -5.70
N VAL A 61 7.90 6.65 -4.80
CA VAL A 61 8.08 8.09 -5.08
C VAL A 61 8.96 8.35 -6.31
N SER A 62 9.86 7.43 -6.65
CA SER A 62 10.66 7.51 -7.88
C SER A 62 9.84 7.42 -9.18
N LEU A 63 8.63 6.84 -9.11
CA LEU A 63 7.72 6.67 -10.23
C LEU A 63 6.65 7.78 -10.31
N VAL A 64 6.33 8.43 -9.19
CA VAL A 64 5.27 9.46 -9.13
C VAL A 64 5.79 10.89 -9.01
N GLY A 65 7.01 11.08 -8.48
CA GLY A 65 7.70 12.37 -8.45
C GLY A 65 8.43 12.64 -7.14
N LEU A 66 9.64 13.19 -7.22
CA LEU A 66 10.49 13.53 -6.07
C LEU A 66 10.14 14.92 -5.51
N THR A 67 9.08 15.01 -4.70
CA THR A 67 8.60 16.26 -4.09
C THR A 67 9.24 16.55 -2.72
N GLY A 68 9.89 15.56 -2.11
CA GLY A 68 10.50 15.69 -0.78
C GLY A 68 9.53 15.47 0.38
N ILE A 69 8.31 15.00 0.11
CA ILE A 69 7.33 14.69 1.16
C ILE A 69 7.80 13.52 2.03
N PRO A 70 7.48 13.50 3.33
CA PRO A 70 7.67 12.32 4.14
C PRO A 70 6.78 11.16 3.66
N PHE A 71 7.35 9.96 3.62
CA PHE A 71 6.64 8.72 3.32
C PHE A 71 6.84 7.75 4.49
N THR A 72 5.74 7.28 5.09
CA THR A 72 5.79 6.32 6.19
C THR A 72 5.37 4.94 5.71
N ASP A 73 6.29 3.98 5.80
CA ASP A 73 6.00 2.58 5.52
C ASP A 73 5.35 1.90 6.74
N VAL A 74 4.21 1.27 6.51
CA VAL A 74 3.44 0.53 7.51
C VAL A 74 3.21 -0.89 7.01
N PHE A 75 3.26 -1.84 7.92
CA PHE A 75 2.99 -3.24 7.63
C PHE A 75 2.10 -3.85 8.71
N ASN A 76 1.01 -4.49 8.28
CA ASN A 76 0.08 -5.20 9.15
C ASN A 76 -0.59 -6.37 8.39
N ALA A 77 0.23 -7.19 7.72
CA ALA A 77 -0.22 -8.31 6.90
C ALA A 77 -1.38 -7.92 5.95
N CYS A 78 -2.44 -8.72 5.88
CA CYS A 78 -3.63 -8.43 5.05
C CYS A 78 -4.35 -7.13 5.43
N ALA A 79 -4.15 -6.61 6.64
CA ALA A 79 -4.75 -5.37 7.12
C ALA A 79 -3.92 -4.12 6.82
N THR A 80 -2.81 -4.25 6.09
CA THR A 80 -1.91 -3.12 5.76
C THR A 80 -2.66 -1.93 5.13
N ALA A 81 -3.61 -2.18 4.21
CA ALA A 81 -4.41 -1.10 3.61
C ALA A 81 -5.27 -0.34 4.64
N ALA A 82 -5.83 -1.06 5.63
CA ALA A 82 -6.59 -0.41 6.71
C ALA A 82 -5.67 0.39 7.63
N SER A 83 -4.49 -0.15 7.97
CA SER A 83 -3.50 0.55 8.79
C SER A 83 -2.95 1.81 8.12
N THR A 84 -2.61 1.74 6.83
CA THR A 84 -2.16 2.92 6.06
C THR A 84 -3.24 4.00 6.00
N THR A 85 -4.49 3.61 5.74
CA THR A 85 -5.65 4.53 5.73
C THR A 85 -5.87 5.18 7.11
N GLN A 86 -5.79 4.40 8.19
CA GLN A 86 -5.96 4.90 9.56
C GLN A 86 -4.87 5.90 9.92
N VAL A 87 -3.59 5.57 9.67
CA VAL A 87 -2.47 6.48 9.94
C VAL A 87 -2.61 7.76 9.12
N CYS A 88 -2.97 7.66 7.83
CA CYS A 88 -3.18 8.84 6.99
C CYS A 88 -4.31 9.74 7.52
N ALA A 89 -5.43 9.15 7.93
CA ALA A 89 -6.54 9.91 8.49
C ALA A 89 -6.16 10.55 9.84
N ASP A 90 -5.44 9.83 10.70
CA ASP A 90 -5.02 10.35 12.00
C ASP A 90 -4.03 11.51 11.86
N THR A 91 -3.09 11.43 10.94
CA THR A 91 -2.15 12.52 10.64
C THR A 91 -2.89 13.82 10.25
N ILE A 92 -3.93 13.73 9.42
CA ILE A 92 -4.78 14.91 9.07
C ILE A 92 -5.62 15.36 10.28
N ARG A 93 -6.20 14.41 11.01
CA ARG A 93 -7.03 14.69 12.19
C ARG A 93 -6.27 15.42 13.29
N LEU A 94 -4.98 15.12 13.44
CA LEU A 94 -4.06 15.76 14.38
C LEU A 94 -3.64 17.17 13.94
N GLY A 95 -3.81 17.51 12.65
CA GLY A 95 -3.46 18.81 12.10
C GLY A 95 -1.98 18.94 11.68
N ASP A 96 -1.28 17.82 11.52
CA ASP A 96 0.11 17.83 11.03
C ASP A 96 0.17 18.23 9.55
N TYR A 97 -0.84 17.81 8.77
CA TYR A 97 -1.00 18.08 7.33
C TYR A 97 -2.48 18.15 6.95
N ASP A 98 -2.80 18.74 5.80
CA ASP A 98 -4.15 18.89 5.25
C ASP A 98 -4.49 17.82 4.20
N VAL A 99 -3.51 17.39 3.40
CA VAL A 99 -3.72 16.45 2.28
C VAL A 99 -2.62 15.38 2.28
N GLY A 100 -3.03 14.11 2.36
CA GLY A 100 -2.14 12.95 2.30
C GLY A 100 -2.68 11.86 1.40
N ILE A 101 -1.82 10.88 1.10
CA ILE A 101 -2.19 9.69 0.33
C ILE A 101 -1.88 8.41 1.12
N ALA A 102 -2.79 7.44 1.05
CA ALA A 102 -2.58 6.09 1.55
C ALA A 102 -2.51 5.11 0.37
N VAL A 103 -1.46 4.28 0.29
CA VAL A 103 -1.26 3.35 -0.83
C VAL A 103 -0.83 1.96 -0.37
N GLY A 104 -1.53 0.92 -0.84
CA GLY A 104 -1.12 -0.47 -0.70
C GLY A 104 -0.74 -1.05 -2.06
N MET A 105 0.30 -1.88 -2.11
CA MET A 105 0.68 -2.54 -3.36
C MET A 105 1.25 -3.92 -3.11
N ASP A 106 0.88 -4.89 -3.94
CA ASP A 106 1.43 -6.24 -3.86
C ASP A 106 1.45 -6.94 -5.21
N LYS A 107 2.45 -7.80 -5.42
CA LYS A 107 2.51 -8.71 -6.56
C LYS A 107 2.98 -10.10 -6.15
N HIS A 108 2.02 -11.00 -6.03
CA HIS A 108 2.28 -12.39 -5.66
C HIS A 108 2.56 -13.27 -6.89
N PRO A 109 3.39 -14.32 -6.74
CA PRO A 109 3.55 -15.38 -7.74
C PRO A 109 2.22 -16.02 -8.15
N ARG A 110 2.28 -16.84 -9.21
CA ARG A 110 1.15 -17.70 -9.58
C ARG A 110 0.98 -18.82 -8.57
N GLY A 111 -0.27 -19.24 -8.35
CA GLY A 111 -0.63 -20.29 -7.40
C GLY A 111 -1.35 -19.75 -6.17
N ALA A 112 -1.55 -20.63 -5.20
CA ALA A 112 -2.08 -20.28 -3.88
C ALA A 112 -1.13 -19.30 -3.17
N PHE A 113 -1.67 -18.46 -2.30
CA PHE A 113 -0.83 -17.63 -1.44
C PHE A 113 -0.10 -18.56 -0.47
N THR A 114 1.21 -18.59 -0.58
CA THR A 114 2.11 -19.36 0.27
C THR A 114 3.15 -18.43 0.83
N GLU A 115 3.46 -18.60 2.11
CA GLU A 115 4.49 -17.83 2.81
C GLU A 115 5.39 -18.81 3.57
N ASN A 116 6.50 -18.33 4.13
CA ASN A 116 7.21 -19.12 5.13
C ASN A 116 6.46 -19.07 6.47
N PRO A 117 5.94 -20.20 7.00
CA PRO A 117 5.17 -20.20 8.26
C PRO A 117 5.97 -19.62 9.44
N ALA A 118 7.30 -19.71 9.42
CA ALA A 118 8.15 -19.12 10.46
C ALA A 118 8.01 -17.58 10.55
N LEU A 119 7.64 -16.91 9.45
CA LEU A 119 7.43 -15.45 9.42
C LEU A 119 6.14 -15.01 10.11
N VAL A 120 5.22 -15.94 10.38
CA VAL A 120 3.96 -15.67 11.09
C VAL A 120 3.87 -16.42 12.43
N GLY A 121 5.00 -16.86 12.96
CA GLY A 121 5.07 -17.56 14.24
C GLY A 121 4.51 -18.99 14.21
N MET A 122 4.45 -19.62 13.03
CA MET A 122 4.02 -21.00 12.86
C MET A 122 5.21 -21.93 12.60
N PRO A 123 5.18 -23.18 13.10
CA PRO A 123 6.24 -24.14 12.85
C PRO A 123 6.25 -24.61 11.40
N THR A 124 7.43 -24.90 10.85
CA THR A 124 7.60 -25.29 9.44
C THR A 124 6.76 -26.51 9.03
N TRP A 125 6.59 -27.48 9.93
CA TRP A 125 5.79 -28.68 9.69
C TRP A 125 4.33 -28.37 9.32
N TYR A 126 3.81 -27.20 9.72
CA TYR A 126 2.46 -26.75 9.41
C TYR A 126 2.28 -26.55 7.89
N ALA A 127 3.30 -26.00 7.22
CA ALA A 127 3.30 -25.88 5.76
C ALA A 127 3.63 -27.20 5.08
N GLU A 128 4.59 -27.97 5.60
CA GLU A 128 5.01 -29.27 5.02
C GLU A 128 3.85 -30.27 4.95
N ASN A 129 2.94 -30.25 5.92
CA ASN A 129 1.75 -31.11 5.94
C ASN A 129 0.56 -30.54 5.14
N GLY A 130 0.77 -29.47 4.37
CA GLY A 130 -0.25 -28.87 3.49
C GLY A 130 -1.33 -28.05 4.22
N GLN A 131 -1.13 -27.74 5.50
CA GLN A 131 -2.10 -26.98 6.31
C GLN A 131 -1.92 -25.45 6.18
N TYR A 132 -0.84 -25.00 5.55
CA TYR A 132 -0.52 -23.58 5.32
C TYR A 132 -0.84 -23.13 3.89
N LEU A 133 -1.91 -23.66 3.32
CA LEU A 133 -2.47 -23.21 2.05
C LEU A 133 -3.77 -22.46 2.35
N THR A 134 -3.80 -21.18 1.99
CA THR A 134 -5.09 -20.50 1.88
C THR A 134 -5.79 -21.03 0.62
N THR A 135 -6.97 -21.62 0.81
CA THR A 135 -7.79 -22.19 -0.27
C THR A 135 -8.38 -21.10 -1.15
#